data_AF-A0A0H5Q6Z0-F1
#
_entry.id   AF-A0A0H5Q6Z0-F1
#
_cell.length_a   1.000
_cell.length_b   1.000
_cell.length_c   1.000
_cell.angle_alpha   90.00
_cell.angle_beta   90.00
_cell.angle_gamma   90.00
#
_symmetry.space_group_name_H-M   'P 1'
#
loop_
_entity.id
_entity.type
_entity.pdbx_description
1 polymer ?
#
loop_
_entity_poly.entity_id
_entity_poly.type
_entity_poly.pdbx_seq_one_letter_code
_entity_poly.pdbx_strand_id
1 'polypeptide(L)' 'MRDNELAQTDMLRYECQTCDMAATVVATPAAALAWLDHMERHAVPSNYRVWAWTVVELDLRPDSAGG' A
#
# COMPACT_ATOMS: atom_id res chain seq x y z
N MET A 1 9.34 -7.49 -29.25
CA MET A 1 9.68 -7.88 -27.86
C MET A 1 8.86 -6.95 -26.99
N ARG A 2 7.88 -7.47 -26.23
CA ARG A 2 7.15 -6.64 -25.28
C ARG A 2 7.99 -6.64 -24.01
N ASP A 3 8.37 -5.45 -23.55
CA ASP A 3 9.03 -5.26 -22.28
C ASP A 3 8.19 -5.94 -21.20
N ASN A 4 8.81 -6.86 -20.48
CA ASN A 4 8.23 -7.53 -19.32
C ASN A 4 8.29 -6.54 -18.15
N GLU A 5 7.56 -5.42 -18.27
CA GLU A 5 7.41 -4.44 -17.19
C GLU A 5 6.60 -5.12 -16.09
N LEU A 6 7.31 -5.64 -15.07
CA LEU A 6 6.68 -6.27 -13.91
C LEU A 6 5.66 -5.29 -13.32
N ALA A 7 4.44 -5.77 -13.06
CA ALA A 7 3.40 -4.92 -12.49
C ALA A 7 3.86 -4.40 -11.13
N GLN A 8 3.87 -3.08 -10.99
CA GLN A 8 4.19 -2.39 -9.74
C GLN A 8 2.89 -1.93 -9.08
N THR A 9 2.76 -2.18 -7.78
CA THR A 9 1.63 -1.71 -6.97
C THR A 9 2.16 -0.96 -5.76
N ASP A 10 1.83 0.32 -5.67
CA ASP A 10 2.15 1.13 -4.50
C ASP A 10 1.20 0.81 -3.35
N MET A 11 1.75 0.67 -2.16
CA MET A 11 1.05 0.28 -0.93
C MET A 11 1.32 1.30 0.17
N LEU A 12 0.33 1.47 1.06
CA LEU A 12 0.40 2.29 2.26
C LEU A 12 0.09 1.46 3.50
N ARG A 13 0.80 1.72 4.60
CA ARG A 13 0.43 1.33 5.96
C ARG A 13 0.08 2.58 6.73
N TYR A 14 -1.10 2.63 7.31
CA TYR A 14 -1.50 3.64 8.28
C TYR A 14 -1.58 3.05 9.68
N GLU A 15 -1.14 3.79 10.68
CA GLU A 15 -1.29 3.45 12.10
C GLU A 15 -1.75 4.68 12.88
N CYS A 16 -2.97 4.62 13.40
CA CYS A 16 -3.54 5.65 14.26
C CYS A 16 -2.86 5.56 15.63
N GLN A 17 -2.32 6.68 16.10
CA GLN A 17 -1.67 6.76 17.41
C GLN A 17 -2.67 7.15 18.52
N THR A 18 -3.98 7.17 18.21
CA THR A 18 -5.06 7.53 19.15
C THR A 18 -5.90 6.32 19.56
N CYS A 19 -6.21 5.40 18.65
CA CYS A 19 -7.13 4.28 18.91
C CYS A 19 -6.63 2.91 18.43
N ASP A 20 -5.32 2.77 18.22
CA ASP A 20 -4.63 1.53 17.80
C ASP A 20 -5.11 0.92 16.46
N MET A 21 -5.99 1.62 15.72
CA MET A 21 -6.44 1.18 14.41
C MET A 21 -5.29 1.26 13.40
N ALA A 22 -5.11 0.19 12.63
CA ALA A 22 -4.14 0.13 11.55
C ALA A 22 -4.77 -0.38 10.25
N ALA A 23 -4.28 0.10 9.12
CA ALA A 23 -4.76 -0.30 7.80
C ALA A 23 -3.57 -0.48 6.84
N THR A 24 -3.61 -1.54 6.04
CA THR A 24 -2.69 -1.76 4.92
C THR A 24 -3.50 -1.79 3.63
N VAL A 25 -3.20 -0.90 2.70
CA VAL A 25 -4.05 -0.57 1.54
C VAL A 25 -3.20 -0.30 0.31
N VAL A 26 -3.79 -0.48 -0.88
CA VAL A 26 -3.21 0.03 -2.13
C VAL A 26 -3.25 1.57 -2.11
N ALA A 27 -2.19 2.21 -2.57
CA ALA A 27 -2.03 3.66 -2.61
C ALA A 27 -2.96 4.28 -3.66
N THR A 28 -4.23 4.45 -3.29
CA THR A 28 -5.26 5.07 -4.12
C THR A 28 -5.82 6.31 -3.42
N PRO A 29 -6.37 7.29 -4.18
CA PRO A 29 -7.06 8.43 -3.59
C PRO A 29 -8.21 8.02 -2.64
N ALA A 30 -8.94 6.95 -2.97
CA ALA A 30 -10.01 6.42 -2.13
C ALA A 30 -9.49 5.91 -0.78
N ALA A 31 -8.33 5.23 -0.77
CA ALA A 31 -7.70 4.77 0.47
C ALA A 31 -7.28 5.95 1.37
N ALA A 32 -6.72 7.00 0.78
CA ALA A 32 -6.35 8.21 1.52
C ALA A 32 -7.59 8.90 2.12
N LEU A 33 -8.67 9.03 1.36
CA LEU A 33 -9.94 9.61 1.84
C LEU A 33 -10.56 8.79 2.96
N ALA A 34 -10.58 7.45 2.84
CA ALA A 34 -11.08 6.58 3.90
C ALA A 34 -10.25 6.71 5.20
N TRP A 35 -8.93 6.89 5.10
CA TRP A 35 -8.10 7.17 6.26
C TRP A 35 -8.38 8.56 6.87
N LEU A 36 -8.63 9.57 6.05
CA LEU A 36 -9.01 10.90 6.53
C LEU A 36 -10.36 10.88 7.28
N ASP A 37 -11.38 10.20 6.75
CA ASP A 37 -12.68 10.00 7.46
C ASP A 37 -12.50 9.36 8.84
N HIS A 38 -11.59 8.40 8.93
CA HIS A 38 -11.22 7.81 10.22
C HIS A 38 -10.60 8.87 11.15
N MET A 39 -9.62 9.65 10.67
CA MET A 39 -8.89 10.62 11.50
C MET A 39 -9.74 11.81 11.95
N GLU A 40 -10.78 12.17 11.20
CA GLU A 40 -11.75 13.22 11.59
C GLU A 40 -12.51 12.90 12.88
N ARG A 41 -12.54 11.64 13.31
CA ARG A 41 -13.18 11.21 14.57
C ARG A 41 -12.32 11.49 15.80
N HIS A 42 -11.05 11.89 15.61
CA HIS A 42 -10.09 12.13 16.69
C HIS A 42 -9.85 13.62 16.89
N ALA A 43 -9.55 14.01 18.14
CA ALA A 43 -9.24 15.40 18.48
C ALA A 43 -7.96 15.94 17.78
N VAL A 44 -7.04 15.05 17.42
CA VAL A 44 -5.79 15.37 16.72
C VAL A 44 -5.71 14.55 15.43
N PRO A 45 -6.25 15.05 14.30
CA PRO A 45 -6.31 14.31 13.03
C PRO A 45 -4.94 13.96 12.41
N SER A 46 -3.86 14.61 12.86
CA SER A 46 -2.49 14.34 12.41
C SER A 46 -1.77 13.26 13.25
N ASN A 47 -2.42 12.72 14.29
CA ASN A 47 -1.79 11.75 15.20
C ASN A 47 -1.78 10.33 14.59
N TYR A 48 -1.01 10.14 13.52
CA TYR A 48 -0.83 8.86 12.86
C TYR A 48 0.58 8.70 12.28
N ARG A 49 0.96 7.46 12.00
CA ARG A 49 2.15 7.11 11.23
C ARG A 49 1.74 6.53 9.89
N VAL A 50 2.58 6.77 8.87
CA VAL A 50 2.39 6.22 7.53
C VAL A 50 3.71 5.67 6.99
N TRP A 51 3.64 4.50 6.36
CA TRP A 51 4.72 3.93 5.56
C TRP A 51 4.24 3.68 4.14
N ALA A 52 5.12 3.86 3.17
CA ALA A 52 4.86 3.59 1.78
C ALA A 52 5.93 2.62 1.24
N TRP A 53 5.50 1.66 0.44
CA TRP A 53 6.39 0.76 -0.30
C TRP A 53 5.74 0.35 -1.61
N THR A 54 6.57 -0.04 -2.57
CA THR A 54 6.12 -0.59 -3.84
C THR A 54 6.27 -2.11 -3.81
N VAL A 55 5.20 -2.82 -4.16
CA VAL A 55 5.21 -4.26 -4.39
C VAL A 55 5.45 -4.50 -5.87
N VAL A 56 6.40 -5.37 -6.20
CA VAL A 56 6.72 -5.77 -7.56
C VAL A 56 6.28 -7.21 -7.76
N GLU A 57 5.49 -7.48 -8.79
CA GLU A 57 5.14 -8.85 -9.16
C GLU A 57 6.42 -9.60 -9.58
N LEU A 58 6.62 -10.81 -9.05
CA LEU A 58 7.71 -11.68 -9.46
C LEU A 58 7.19 -12.65 -10.52
N ASP A 59 7.83 -12.68 -11.70
CA ASP A 59 7.56 -13.74 -12.67
C ASP A 59 8.20 -15.04 -12.17
N LEU A 60 7.36 -15.92 -11.60
CA LEU A 60 7.77 -17.21 -11.07
C LEU A 60 7.75 -18.33 -12.12
N ARG A 61 7.62 -18.00 -13.42
CA ARG A 61 7.69 -19.01 -14.46
C ARG A 61 9.04 -19.73 -14.39
N PRO A 62 9.06 -21.08 -14.31
CA PRO A 62 10.30 -21.82 -14.34
C PRO A 62 11.03 -21.48 -15.64
N ASP A 63 12.28 -21.05 -15.51
CA ASP A 63 13.13 -20.78 -16.66
C ASP A 63 13.16 -22.06 -17.48
N SER A 64 12.55 -22.01 -18.67
CA SER A 64 12.54 -23.15 -19.59
C SER A 64 13.91 -23.22 -20.23
N ALA A 65 14.94 -23.47 -19.41
CA ALA A 65 16.25 -23.86 -19.86
C ALA A 65 16.06 -25.22 -20.54
N GLY A 66 16.02 -25.18 -21.87
CA GLY A 66 15.80 -26.33 -22.72
C GLY A 66 16.79 -27.45 -22.43
N GLY A 67 16.25 -28.67 -22.40
CA GLY A 67 16.96 -29.93 -22.56
C GLY A 67 16.20 -30.80 -23.54
#